data_AF-A0A0G0KPZ9-F1
#
_entry.id   AF-A0A0G0KPZ9-F1
#
_cell.length_a   1.000
_cell.length_b   1.000
_cell.length_c   1.000
_cell.angle_alpha   90.00
_cell.angle_beta   90.00
_cell.angle_gamma   90.00
#
_symmetry.space_group_name_H-M   'P 1'
#
loop_
_entity.id
_entity.type
_entity.pdbx_description
1 polymer ?
#
loop_
_entity_poly.entity_id
_entity_poly.type
_entity_poly.pdbx_seq_one_letter_code
_entity_poly.pdbx_strand_id
1 'polypeptide(L)'
;MRNFNEKKLVSKLDKILKKEFGTNLAFHEFSAGYGIADLVFASNFSFSKKAVRHTPLTDFSSLNIFLTLEEQKKYNLSEIISIFPHLNETEVRKQIKNLVLHGYLDKISKDEFKKVINTKSLSPIKKIIAIEVKLIDHKGGLMQARRYQYFADESYLAILKEAEKNIDIDEFNRHNIGLILFDNETNTIEIRHPKASNAICDNSVSLFAKEMMMSQYLIS
;
A
#
# COMPACT_ATOMS: atom_id res chain seq x y z
N MET A 1 -17.88 -22.88 22.64
CA MET A 1 -17.58 -22.44 21.25
C MET A 1 -16.08 -22.19 21.15
N ARG A 2 -15.37 -22.80 20.18
CA ARG A 2 -13.93 -22.56 19.96
C ARG A 2 -13.68 -21.05 19.80
N ASN A 3 -12.82 -20.46 20.64
CA ASN A 3 -12.40 -19.05 20.64
C ASN A 3 -12.37 -18.45 19.23
N PHE A 4 -13.43 -17.74 18.84
CA PHE A 4 -13.42 -16.92 17.64
C PHE A 4 -12.62 -15.66 17.96
N ASN A 5 -11.62 -15.36 17.14
CA ASN A 5 -10.70 -14.25 17.35
C ASN A 5 -10.39 -13.56 16.03
N GLU A 6 -9.74 -12.40 16.09
CA GLU A 6 -9.44 -11.57 14.91
C GLU A 6 -8.64 -12.34 13.86
N LYS A 7 -7.64 -13.14 14.26
CA LYS A 7 -6.87 -13.98 13.33
C LYS A 7 -7.74 -14.96 12.52
N LYS A 8 -8.76 -15.57 13.16
CA LYS A 8 -9.72 -16.43 12.44
C LYS A 8 -10.63 -15.62 11.52
N LEU A 9 -11.05 -14.43 11.95
CA LEU A 9 -11.86 -13.53 11.14
C LEU A 9 -11.08 -13.09 9.89
N VAL A 10 -9.83 -12.65 10.04
CA VAL A 10 -8.90 -12.32 8.95
C VAL A 10 -8.80 -13.47 7.94
N SER A 11 -8.59 -14.71 8.40
CA SER A 11 -8.48 -15.87 7.50
C SER A 11 -9.78 -16.16 6.72
N LYS A 12 -10.95 -15.93 7.34
CA LYS A 12 -12.24 -16.07 6.66
C LYS A 12 -12.46 -14.95 5.64
N LEU A 13 -12.19 -13.71 6.05
CA LEU A 13 -12.32 -12.52 5.20
C LEU A 13 -11.39 -12.59 3.99
N ASP A 14 -10.13 -13.01 4.13
CA ASP A 14 -9.18 -13.16 3.02
C ASP A 14 -9.80 -13.98 1.87
N LYS A 15 -10.38 -15.15 2.19
CA LYS A 15 -10.99 -16.02 1.17
C LYS A 15 -12.19 -15.36 0.47
N ILE A 16 -13.07 -14.72 1.24
CA ILE A 16 -14.30 -14.11 0.72
C ILE A 16 -13.96 -12.86 -0.12
N LEU A 17 -13.09 -12.00 0.42
CA LEU A 17 -12.75 -10.70 -0.16
C LEU A 17 -11.83 -10.80 -1.38
N LYS A 18 -11.01 -11.85 -1.49
CA LYS A 18 -10.32 -12.17 -2.75
C LYS A 18 -11.29 -12.28 -3.93
N LYS A 19 -12.38 -13.03 -3.74
CA LYS A 19 -13.43 -13.17 -4.76
C LYS A 19 -14.11 -11.84 -5.05
N GLU A 20 -14.47 -11.12 -3.99
CA GLU A 20 -15.17 -9.83 -4.11
C GLU A 20 -14.35 -8.77 -4.85
N PHE A 21 -13.06 -8.64 -4.53
CA PHE A 21 -12.18 -7.64 -5.14
C PHE A 21 -11.52 -8.10 -6.44
N GLY A 22 -11.94 -9.25 -6.98
CA GLY A 22 -11.47 -9.77 -8.26
C GLY A 22 -9.97 -10.06 -8.26
N THR A 23 -9.43 -10.54 -7.15
CA THR A 23 -7.99 -10.77 -7.00
C THR A 23 -7.70 -12.02 -6.18
N ASN A 24 -6.58 -12.65 -6.49
CA ASN A 24 -6.01 -13.78 -5.77
C ASN A 24 -4.83 -13.35 -4.89
N LEU A 25 -4.53 -12.06 -4.86
CA LEU A 25 -3.41 -11.47 -4.12
C LEU A 25 -3.91 -10.70 -2.91
N ALA A 26 -3.51 -11.16 -1.72
CA ALA A 26 -3.73 -10.47 -0.45
C ALA A 26 -2.46 -10.52 0.38
N PHE A 27 -2.19 -9.42 1.07
CA PHE A 27 -1.06 -9.25 1.97
C PHE A 27 -1.60 -9.10 3.39
N HIS A 28 -0.99 -9.83 4.33
CA HIS A 28 -1.41 -9.86 5.73
C HIS A 28 -0.42 -9.01 6.56
N GLU A 29 -0.91 -8.32 7.59
CA GLU A 29 -0.07 -7.48 8.47
C GLU A 29 0.84 -6.51 7.68
N PHE A 30 0.26 -5.84 6.68
CA PHE A 30 0.98 -5.01 5.72
C PHE A 30 1.18 -3.58 6.26
N SER A 31 2.40 -3.05 6.13
CA SER A 31 2.74 -1.68 6.53
C SER A 31 3.48 -0.94 5.44
N ALA A 32 3.05 0.30 5.17
CA ALA A 32 3.72 1.26 4.31
C ALA A 32 4.03 2.58 5.06
N GLY A 33 4.29 2.49 6.36
CA GLY A 33 4.65 3.64 7.22
C GLY A 33 3.47 4.32 7.93
N TYR A 34 2.22 3.95 7.63
CA TYR A 34 1.00 4.55 8.21
C TYR A 34 0.16 3.53 9.01
N GLY A 35 0.84 2.74 9.84
CA GLY A 35 0.25 1.64 10.60
C GLY A 35 0.34 0.29 9.87
N ILE A 36 -0.16 -0.76 10.50
CA ILE A 36 -0.12 -2.14 10.02
C ILE A 36 -1.57 -2.58 9.75
N ALA A 37 -1.93 -2.70 8.48
CA ALA A 37 -3.25 -3.18 8.06
C ALA A 37 -3.31 -4.71 8.13
N ASP A 38 -4.42 -5.26 8.63
CA ASP A 38 -4.61 -6.70 8.73
C ASP A 38 -4.64 -7.38 7.36
N LEU A 39 -5.32 -6.76 6.38
CA LEU A 39 -5.41 -7.23 5.01
C LEU A 39 -5.24 -6.08 4.01
N VAL A 40 -4.45 -6.32 2.97
CA VAL A 40 -4.31 -5.41 1.81
C VAL A 40 -4.45 -6.19 0.51
N PHE A 41 -5.25 -5.67 -0.41
CA PHE A 41 -5.54 -6.28 -1.70
C PHE A 41 -5.10 -5.38 -2.85
N ALA A 42 -4.55 -6.00 -3.89
CA ALA A 42 -4.45 -5.38 -5.22
C ALA A 42 -5.74 -5.73 -6.00
N SER A 43 -6.67 -4.78 -6.11
CA SER A 43 -7.99 -5.04 -6.72
C SER A 43 -7.88 -5.25 -8.23
N ASN A 44 -8.66 -6.22 -8.76
CA ASN A 44 -8.66 -6.62 -10.17
C ASN A 44 -7.26 -6.89 -10.72
N PHE A 45 -6.38 -7.41 -9.86
CA PHE A 45 -4.98 -7.60 -10.17
C PHE A 45 -4.73 -9.03 -10.64
N SER A 46 -4.27 -9.15 -11.89
CA SER A 46 -3.71 -10.37 -12.45
C SER A 46 -2.50 -9.99 -13.27
N PHE A 47 -1.33 -10.50 -12.90
CA PHE A 47 -0.10 -10.16 -13.59
C PHE A 47 0.89 -11.32 -13.58
N SER A 48 1.65 -11.45 -14.66
CA SER A 48 2.73 -12.43 -14.74
C SER A 48 3.98 -11.89 -14.05
N LYS A 49 4.56 -12.65 -13.11
CA LYS A 49 5.86 -12.28 -12.48
C LYS A 49 6.94 -11.92 -13.50
N LYS A 50 6.92 -12.56 -14.68
CA LYS A 50 7.88 -12.32 -15.77
C LYS A 50 7.80 -10.91 -16.38
N ALA A 51 6.69 -10.21 -16.18
CA ALA A 51 6.50 -8.88 -16.73
C ALA A 51 7.03 -7.77 -15.80
N VAL A 52 7.44 -8.10 -14.57
CA VAL A 52 8.23 -7.18 -13.73
C VAL A 52 9.70 -7.27 -14.18
N ARG A 53 10.24 -6.16 -14.69
CA ARG A 53 11.59 -6.10 -15.27
C ARG A 53 12.62 -5.37 -14.40
N HIS A 54 12.23 -4.97 -13.19
CA HIS A 54 13.07 -4.25 -12.23
C HIS A 54 12.90 -4.85 -10.84
N THR A 55 13.88 -4.64 -9.97
CA THR A 55 13.79 -5.01 -8.55
C THR A 55 12.95 -3.97 -7.82
N PRO A 56 11.85 -4.31 -7.13
CA PRO A 56 11.00 -3.31 -6.48
C PRO A 56 11.73 -2.44 -5.45
N LEU A 57 11.41 -1.16 -5.39
CA LEU A 57 11.99 -0.19 -4.45
C LEU A 57 11.29 -0.24 -3.08
N THR A 58 11.81 -1.08 -2.18
CA THR A 58 11.30 -1.23 -0.81
C THR A 58 12.00 -0.34 0.23
N ASP A 59 12.87 0.57 -0.20
CA ASP A 59 13.45 1.63 0.63
C ASP A 59 12.83 2.98 0.23
N PHE A 60 12.19 3.65 1.19
CA PHE A 60 11.44 4.88 0.91
C PHE A 60 12.36 6.03 0.50
N SER A 61 13.59 6.10 1.02
CA SER A 61 14.56 7.14 0.63
C SER A 61 15.03 6.94 -0.81
N SER A 62 15.29 5.70 -1.23
CA SER A 62 15.55 5.35 -2.65
C SER A 62 14.40 5.79 -3.55
N LEU A 63 13.16 5.44 -3.20
CA LEU A 63 11.99 5.82 -3.98
C LEU A 63 11.85 7.35 -4.06
N ASN A 64 12.00 8.05 -2.93
CA ASN A 64 11.87 9.51 -2.89
C ASN A 64 12.91 10.20 -3.79
N ILE A 65 14.16 9.74 -3.76
CA ILE A 65 15.20 10.20 -4.70
C ILE A 65 14.76 9.94 -6.14
N PHE A 66 14.36 8.71 -6.48
CA PHE A 66 13.92 8.35 -7.83
C PHE A 66 12.73 9.20 -8.33
N LEU A 67 11.77 9.50 -7.45
CA LEU A 67 10.57 10.28 -7.80
C LEU A 67 10.86 11.75 -8.03
N THR A 68 11.85 12.29 -7.33
CA THR A 68 12.21 13.71 -7.42
C THR A 68 13.05 14.01 -8.66
N LEU A 69 13.86 13.05 -9.12
CA LEU A 69 14.66 13.22 -10.33
C LEU A 69 13.77 13.20 -11.58
N GLU A 70 13.98 14.19 -12.44
CA GLU A 70 13.29 14.33 -13.71
C GLU A 70 13.81 13.31 -14.73
N GLU A 71 12.92 12.79 -15.57
CA GLU A 71 13.31 11.93 -16.69
C GLU A 71 14.17 12.71 -17.69
N GLN A 72 15.13 12.02 -18.31
CA GLN A 72 16.06 12.57 -19.32
C GLN A 72 17.07 13.63 -18.84
N LYS A 73 16.83 14.29 -17.70
CA LYS A 73 17.77 15.21 -17.08
C LYS A 73 18.93 14.44 -16.42
N LYS A 74 20.12 15.02 -16.53
CA LYS A 74 21.33 14.52 -15.87
C LYS A 74 21.58 15.33 -14.62
N TYR A 75 21.95 14.65 -13.55
CA TYR A 75 22.25 15.27 -12.26
C TYR A 75 23.64 14.84 -11.83
N ASN A 76 24.45 15.79 -11.37
CA ASN A 76 25.66 15.46 -10.66
C ASN A 76 25.34 15.14 -9.18
N LEU A 77 26.26 14.46 -8.50
CA LEU A 77 26.05 14.05 -7.11
C LEU A 77 25.78 15.24 -6.18
N SER A 78 26.50 16.36 -6.34
CA SER A 78 26.29 17.54 -5.48
C SER A 78 24.91 18.16 -5.66
N GLU A 79 24.34 18.13 -6.87
CA GLU A 79 22.96 18.55 -7.13
C GLU A 79 21.96 17.62 -6.43
N ILE A 80 22.19 16.31 -6.46
CA ILE A 80 21.29 15.38 -5.75
C ILE A 80 21.38 15.63 -4.24
N ILE A 81 22.58 15.79 -3.69
CA ILE A 81 22.74 16.09 -2.26
C ILE A 81 22.00 17.38 -1.86
N SER A 82 22.07 18.43 -2.69
CA SER A 82 21.41 19.71 -2.38
C SER A 82 19.88 19.64 -2.44
N ILE A 83 19.31 18.75 -3.25
CA ILE A 83 17.86 18.49 -3.31
C ILE A 83 17.37 17.79 -2.03
N PHE A 84 18.23 17.01 -1.35
CA PHE A 84 17.88 16.23 -0.16
C PHE A 84 18.65 16.66 1.09
N PRO A 85 18.49 17.90 1.59
CA PRO A 85 19.27 18.43 2.71
C PRO A 85 18.99 17.71 4.06
N HIS A 86 17.91 16.93 4.14
CA HIS A 86 17.58 16.11 5.30
C HIS A 86 18.29 14.75 5.32
N LEU A 87 18.94 14.36 4.21
CA LEU A 87 19.78 13.17 4.14
C LEU A 87 21.25 13.58 4.21
N ASN A 88 22.05 12.83 4.95
CA ASN A 88 23.49 13.02 4.91
C ASN A 88 24.07 12.47 3.60
N GLU A 89 25.26 12.95 3.22
CA GLU A 89 25.92 12.56 1.97
C GLU A 89 26.13 11.04 1.84
N THR A 90 26.49 10.36 2.94
CA THR A 90 26.67 8.90 2.95
C THR A 90 25.38 8.17 2.57
N GLU A 91 24.24 8.61 3.10
CA GLU A 91 22.94 8.02 2.80
C GLU A 91 22.54 8.30 1.35
N VAL A 92 22.72 9.52 0.85
CA VAL A 92 22.45 9.85 -0.57
C VAL A 92 23.29 8.96 -1.49
N ARG A 93 24.59 8.82 -1.23
CA ARG A 93 25.49 7.96 -2.02
C ARG A 93 25.06 6.50 -1.99
N LYS A 94 24.66 5.97 -0.83
CA LYS A 94 24.14 4.62 -0.67
C LYS A 94 22.88 4.41 -1.51
N GLN A 95 21.92 5.33 -1.44
CA GLN A 95 20.67 5.21 -2.18
C GLN A 95 20.86 5.37 -3.69
N ILE A 96 21.71 6.29 -4.16
CA ILE A 96 22.08 6.38 -5.58
C ILE A 96 22.73 5.08 -6.06
N LYS A 97 23.64 4.50 -5.27
CA LYS A 97 24.27 3.21 -5.61
C LYS A 97 23.23 2.11 -5.75
N ASN A 98 22.25 2.04 -4.85
CA ASN A 98 21.15 1.08 -4.92
C ASN A 98 20.28 1.29 -6.17
N LEU A 99 19.96 2.54 -6.49
CA LEU A 99 19.17 2.88 -7.68
C LEU A 99 19.91 2.51 -8.98
N VAL A 100 21.23 2.72 -9.04
CA VAL A 100 22.05 2.29 -10.18
C VAL A 100 22.11 0.76 -10.28
N LEU A 101 22.35 0.09 -9.15
CA LEU A 101 22.44 -1.39 -9.10
C LEU A 101 21.16 -2.06 -9.62
N HIS A 102 20.00 -1.48 -9.32
CA HIS A 102 18.69 -2.02 -9.73
C HIS A 102 18.14 -1.44 -11.04
N GLY A 103 18.95 -0.65 -11.77
CA GLY A 103 18.60 -0.16 -13.11
C GLY A 103 17.60 1.01 -13.16
N TYR A 104 17.41 1.73 -12.06
CA TYR A 104 16.56 2.93 -12.02
C TYR A 104 17.28 4.19 -12.50
N LEU A 105 18.59 4.24 -12.24
CA LEU A 105 19.48 5.30 -12.69
C LEU A 105 20.62 4.71 -13.52
N ASP A 106 20.95 5.37 -14.62
CA ASP A 106 22.23 5.16 -15.31
C ASP A 106 23.31 6.02 -14.69
N LYS A 107 24.50 5.43 -14.53
CA LYS A 107 25.71 6.16 -14.18
C LYS A 107 26.44 6.58 -15.46
N ILE A 108 26.35 7.85 -15.82
CA ILE A 108 26.90 8.40 -17.07
C ILE A 108 28.40 8.66 -16.95
N SER A 109 28.83 9.14 -15.78
CA SER A 109 30.24 9.36 -15.44
C SER A 109 30.47 9.08 -13.95
N LYS A 110 31.64 9.40 -13.40
CA LYS A 110 31.97 9.13 -11.99
C LYS A 110 30.91 9.68 -11.02
N ASP A 111 30.42 10.88 -11.31
CA ASP A 111 29.55 11.66 -10.41
C ASP A 111 28.26 12.14 -11.10
N GLU A 112 27.92 11.62 -12.28
CA GLU A 112 26.76 12.05 -13.07
C GLU A 112 25.79 10.89 -13.30
N PHE A 113 24.51 11.12 -13.03
CA PHE A 113 23.45 10.12 -13.02
C PHE A 113 22.24 10.59 -13.82
N LYS A 114 21.51 9.65 -14.41
CA LYS A 114 20.31 9.92 -15.22
C LYS A 114 19.21 8.91 -14.90
N LYS A 115 17.98 9.38 -14.68
CA LYS A 115 16.81 8.52 -14.54
C LYS A 115 16.44 7.87 -15.87
N VAL A 116 16.26 6.54 -15.85
CA VAL A 116 15.99 5.74 -17.07
C VAL A 116 14.67 4.98 -17.06
N ILE A 117 14.04 4.82 -15.89
CA ILE A 117 12.72 4.20 -15.76
C ILE A 117 11.65 5.28 -15.62
N ASN A 118 10.54 5.13 -16.35
CA ASN A 118 9.38 5.99 -16.21
C ASN A 118 8.58 5.64 -14.96
N THR A 119 8.22 6.63 -14.15
CA THR A 119 7.48 6.41 -12.89
C THR A 119 6.16 5.63 -13.09
N LYS A 120 5.45 5.87 -14.21
CA LYS A 120 4.18 5.17 -14.52
C LYS A 120 4.36 3.68 -14.80
N SER A 121 5.59 3.24 -15.07
CA SER A 121 5.93 1.85 -15.37
C SER A 121 6.42 1.05 -14.16
N LEU A 122 6.49 1.68 -12.97
CA LEU A 122 6.95 1.02 -11.74
C LEU A 122 6.02 -0.12 -11.34
N SER A 123 4.74 0.16 -11.15
CA SER A 123 3.81 -0.87 -10.67
C SER A 123 2.64 -1.15 -11.60
N PRO A 124 2.33 -2.43 -11.87
CA PRO A 124 1.09 -2.83 -12.52
C PRO A 124 -0.12 -2.75 -11.57
N ILE A 125 0.08 -2.54 -10.26
CA ILE A 125 -1.01 -2.43 -9.28
C ILE A 125 -1.71 -1.08 -9.46
N LYS A 126 -2.95 -1.12 -9.94
CA LYS A 126 -3.75 0.08 -10.19
C LYS A 126 -4.47 0.59 -8.96
N LYS A 127 -4.99 -0.32 -8.14
CA LYS A 127 -5.85 -0.01 -6.99
C LYS A 127 -5.48 -0.85 -5.78
N ILE A 128 -5.25 -0.19 -4.65
CA ILE A 128 -4.97 -0.77 -3.34
C ILE A 128 -6.22 -0.64 -2.47
N ILE A 129 -6.66 -1.74 -1.87
CA ILE A 129 -7.71 -1.77 -0.86
C ILE A 129 -7.09 -2.23 0.45
N ALA A 130 -7.19 -1.43 1.51
CA ALA A 130 -6.65 -1.76 2.84
C ALA A 130 -7.78 -1.96 3.85
N ILE A 131 -7.62 -2.93 4.75
CA ILE A 131 -8.68 -3.36 5.68
C ILE A 131 -8.09 -3.55 7.07
N GLU A 132 -8.70 -2.88 8.04
CA GLU A 132 -8.57 -3.20 9.46
C GLU A 132 -9.64 -4.22 9.83
N VAL A 133 -9.30 -5.19 10.67
CA VAL A 133 -10.25 -6.20 11.17
C VAL A 133 -10.41 -6.05 12.68
N LYS A 134 -11.66 -5.94 13.13
CA LYS A 134 -12.01 -5.93 14.56
C LYS A 134 -13.13 -6.91 14.85
N LEU A 135 -13.20 -7.39 16.09
CA LEU A 135 -14.41 -8.10 16.53
C LEU A 135 -15.52 -7.10 16.92
N ILE A 136 -15.18 -6.08 17.71
CA ILE A 136 -16.20 -5.20 18.34
C ILE A 136 -15.77 -3.72 18.36
N ASP A 137 -14.47 -3.42 18.51
CA ASP A 137 -13.96 -2.05 18.67
C ASP A 137 -13.97 -1.25 17.36
N HIS A 138 -15.17 -0.76 16.99
CA HIS A 138 -15.36 0.03 15.79
C HIS A 138 -14.66 1.39 15.82
N LYS A 139 -14.51 2.02 17.00
CA LYS A 139 -13.86 3.33 17.12
C LYS A 139 -12.36 3.24 16.90
N GLY A 140 -11.70 2.30 17.58
CA GLY A 140 -10.29 2.01 17.35
C GLY A 140 -10.04 1.57 15.90
N GLY A 141 -10.88 0.65 15.40
CA GLY A 141 -10.81 0.16 14.03
C GLY A 141 -10.95 1.27 12.98
N LEU A 142 -11.92 2.19 13.14
CA LEU A 142 -12.11 3.34 12.26
C LEU A 142 -10.88 4.24 12.24
N MET A 143 -10.32 4.56 13.41
CA MET A 143 -9.11 5.39 13.51
C MET A 143 -7.91 4.72 12.82
N GLN A 144 -7.77 3.40 12.92
CA GLN A 144 -6.73 2.65 12.23
C GLN A 144 -6.94 2.66 10.71
N ALA A 145 -8.16 2.37 10.22
CA ALA A 145 -8.50 2.37 8.81
C ALA A 145 -8.29 3.75 8.14
N ARG A 146 -8.54 4.84 8.88
CA ARG A 146 -8.22 6.21 8.44
C ARG A 146 -6.75 6.41 8.13
N ARG A 147 -5.83 5.80 8.88
CA ARG A 147 -4.38 5.90 8.58
C ARG A 147 -4.04 5.23 7.25
N TYR A 148 -4.78 4.20 6.85
CA TYR A 148 -4.49 3.49 5.59
C TYR A 148 -4.88 4.33 4.36
N GLN A 149 -5.70 5.37 4.52
CA GLN A 149 -6.02 6.31 3.45
C GLN A 149 -4.79 7.05 2.91
N TYR A 150 -3.67 7.09 3.63
CA TYR A 150 -2.44 7.70 3.08
C TYR A 150 -1.80 6.90 1.95
N PHE A 151 -2.08 5.60 1.85
CA PHE A 151 -1.48 4.74 0.81
C PHE A 151 -2.50 3.96 -0.04
N ALA A 152 -3.70 3.71 0.49
CA ALA A 152 -4.73 2.92 -0.17
C ALA A 152 -5.72 3.80 -0.94
N ASP A 153 -6.21 3.31 -2.07
CA ASP A 153 -7.29 3.96 -2.82
C ASP A 153 -8.63 3.86 -2.08
N GLU A 154 -8.82 2.76 -1.35
CA GLU A 154 -9.95 2.57 -0.43
C GLU A 154 -9.50 1.92 0.86
N SER A 155 -10.11 2.34 1.97
CA SER A 155 -9.88 1.78 3.29
C SER A 155 -11.19 1.32 3.91
N TYR A 156 -11.16 0.17 4.58
CA TYR A 156 -12.33 -0.41 5.23
C TYR A 156 -12.04 -0.79 6.67
N LEU A 157 -13.08 -0.75 7.51
CA LEU A 157 -13.16 -1.57 8.70
C LEU A 157 -14.00 -2.81 8.39
N ALA A 158 -13.45 -3.99 8.62
CA ALA A 158 -14.21 -5.22 8.68
C ALA A 158 -14.47 -5.61 10.14
N ILE A 159 -15.74 -5.85 10.46
CA ILE A 159 -16.18 -6.09 11.83
C ILE A 159 -17.30 -7.13 11.88
N LEU A 160 -17.47 -7.79 13.02
CA LEU A 160 -18.61 -8.68 13.24
C LEU A 160 -19.94 -7.92 13.16
N LYS A 161 -20.92 -8.51 12.48
CA LYS A 161 -22.24 -7.91 12.25
C LYS A 161 -22.97 -7.61 13.55
N GLU A 162 -22.75 -8.38 14.60
CA GLU A 162 -23.33 -8.18 15.93
C GLU A 162 -22.91 -6.84 16.57
N ALA A 163 -21.78 -6.26 16.13
CA ALA A 163 -21.32 -4.95 16.58
C ALA A 163 -22.02 -3.79 15.85
N GLU A 164 -22.70 -4.04 14.73
CA GLU A 164 -23.30 -3.01 13.86
C GLU A 164 -24.21 -2.04 14.62
N LYS A 165 -25.02 -2.55 15.55
CA LYS A 165 -25.98 -1.74 16.34
C LYS A 165 -25.33 -0.59 17.12
N ASN A 166 -24.01 -0.65 17.35
CA ASN A 166 -23.25 0.37 18.07
C ASN A 166 -22.46 1.31 17.14
N ILE A 167 -22.57 1.15 15.82
CA ILE A 167 -21.78 1.89 14.83
C ILE A 167 -22.58 3.09 14.33
N ASP A 168 -21.99 4.29 14.41
CA ASP A 168 -22.47 5.47 13.70
C ASP A 168 -22.02 5.40 12.22
N ILE A 169 -22.94 4.99 11.33
CA ILE A 169 -22.67 4.89 9.89
C ILE A 169 -22.32 6.25 9.27
N ASP A 170 -22.82 7.35 9.84
CA ASP A 170 -22.47 8.67 9.35
C ASP A 170 -21.03 9.05 9.68
N GLU A 171 -20.44 8.47 10.73
CA GLU A 171 -19.01 8.64 11.03
C GLU A 171 -18.12 8.04 9.94
N PHE A 172 -18.47 6.84 9.46
CA PHE A 172 -17.80 6.19 8.35
C PHE A 172 -17.93 7.00 7.06
N ASN A 173 -19.12 7.51 6.78
CA ASN A 173 -19.38 8.38 5.64
C ASN A 173 -18.54 9.67 5.69
N ARG A 174 -18.49 10.34 6.85
CA ARG A 174 -17.70 11.56 7.06
C ARG A 174 -16.21 11.35 6.81
N HIS A 175 -15.70 10.17 7.17
CA HIS A 175 -14.29 9.83 6.97
C HIS A 175 -14.00 9.11 5.66
N ASN A 176 -15.01 8.87 4.83
CA ASN A 176 -14.89 8.11 3.59
C ASN A 176 -14.21 6.75 3.78
N ILE A 177 -14.61 6.04 4.84
CA ILE A 177 -14.15 4.69 5.18
C ILE A 177 -15.30 3.72 4.90
N GLY A 178 -15.00 2.64 4.20
CA GLY A 178 -15.98 1.58 3.97
C GLY A 178 -16.16 0.71 5.20
N LEU A 179 -17.31 0.05 5.29
CA LEU A 179 -17.64 -0.86 6.38
C LEU A 179 -17.99 -2.24 5.80
N ILE A 180 -17.33 -3.27 6.31
CA ILE A 180 -17.60 -4.67 5.95
C ILE A 180 -18.15 -5.35 7.21
N LEU A 181 -19.42 -5.75 7.15
CA LEU A 181 -20.07 -6.48 8.24
C LEU A 181 -19.97 -7.97 7.95
N PHE A 182 -19.29 -8.71 8.81
CA PHE A 182 -19.15 -10.16 8.70
C PHE A 182 -20.14 -10.86 9.61
N ASP A 183 -21.01 -11.68 9.03
CA ASP A 183 -21.95 -12.51 9.75
C ASP A 183 -21.32 -13.89 10.00
N ASN A 184 -20.99 -14.19 11.26
CA ASN A 184 -20.24 -15.40 11.58
C ASN A 184 -21.09 -16.68 11.54
N GLU A 185 -22.41 -16.57 11.67
CA GLU A 185 -23.32 -17.70 11.61
C GLU A 185 -23.51 -18.19 10.18
N THR A 186 -23.76 -17.24 9.27
CA THR A 186 -24.00 -17.53 7.84
C THR A 186 -22.72 -17.55 7.01
N ASN A 187 -21.61 -17.05 7.58
CA ASN A 187 -20.33 -16.88 6.88
C ASN A 187 -20.45 -16.00 5.61
N THR A 188 -21.24 -14.93 5.73
CA THR A 188 -21.49 -13.96 4.66
C THR A 188 -20.95 -12.58 5.03
N ILE A 189 -20.87 -11.69 4.05
CA ILE A 189 -20.50 -10.28 4.25
C ILE A 189 -21.54 -9.34 3.65
N GLU A 190 -21.69 -8.19 4.28
CA GLU A 190 -22.33 -7.00 3.70
C GLU A 190 -21.25 -5.92 3.56
N ILE A 191 -21.14 -5.29 2.39
CA ILE A 191 -20.16 -4.24 2.14
C ILE A 191 -20.87 -2.92 1.90
N ARG A 192 -20.46 -1.91 2.66
CA ARG A 192 -20.79 -0.50 2.46
C ARG A 192 -19.54 0.21 1.98
N HIS A 193 -19.52 0.56 0.69
CA HIS A 193 -18.36 1.20 0.08
C HIS A 193 -18.18 2.66 0.54
N PRO A 194 -16.95 3.19 0.51
CA PRO A 194 -16.71 4.63 0.63
C PRO A 194 -17.59 5.42 -0.37
N LYS A 195 -18.10 6.59 0.05
CA LYS A 195 -18.99 7.41 -0.79
C LYS A 195 -18.27 8.19 -1.89
N ALA A 196 -16.96 8.37 -1.78
CA ALA A 196 -16.15 9.14 -2.71
C ALA A 196 -14.77 8.48 -2.92
N SER A 197 -14.03 8.96 -3.92
CA SER A 197 -12.62 8.64 -4.09
C SER A 197 -11.80 9.17 -2.90
N ASN A 198 -10.78 8.42 -2.48
CA ASN A 198 -9.91 8.85 -1.40
C ASN A 198 -8.99 10.01 -1.83
N ALA A 199 -9.29 11.22 -1.34
CA ALA A 199 -8.52 12.43 -1.61
C ALA A 199 -7.25 12.58 -0.75
N ILE A 200 -7.08 11.75 0.29
CA ILE A 200 -5.95 11.82 1.25
C ILE A 200 -4.73 11.01 0.76
N CYS A 201 -4.94 10.12 -0.22
CA CYS A 201 -3.90 9.23 -0.72
C CYS A 201 -2.68 10.02 -1.23
N ASP A 202 -1.53 9.78 -0.60
CA ASP A 202 -0.27 10.36 -1.03
C ASP A 202 0.33 9.49 -2.15
N ASN A 203 0.58 10.10 -3.31
CA ASN A 203 1.07 9.37 -4.47
C ASN A 203 2.40 8.66 -4.22
N SER A 204 3.31 9.27 -3.46
CA SER A 204 4.62 8.68 -3.16
C SER A 204 4.50 7.49 -2.20
N VAL A 205 3.64 7.61 -1.19
CA VAL A 205 3.37 6.54 -0.22
C VAL A 205 2.58 5.40 -0.86
N SER A 206 1.59 5.70 -1.69
CA SER A 206 0.83 4.69 -2.44
C SER A 206 1.73 3.92 -3.39
N LEU A 207 2.62 4.62 -4.10
CA LEU A 207 3.59 3.97 -4.97
C LEU A 207 4.58 3.11 -4.18
N PHE A 208 5.04 3.58 -3.03
CA PHE A 208 5.86 2.77 -2.12
C PHE A 208 5.14 1.49 -1.68
N ALA A 209 3.88 1.60 -1.28
CA ALA A 209 3.07 0.45 -0.93
C ALA A 209 2.97 -0.55 -2.09
N LYS A 210 2.79 -0.07 -3.32
CA LYS A 210 2.76 -0.91 -4.53
C LYS A 210 4.08 -1.64 -4.77
N GLU A 211 5.22 -0.97 -4.61
CA GLU A 211 6.55 -1.59 -4.72
C GLU A 211 6.76 -2.66 -3.62
N MET A 212 6.35 -2.39 -2.38
CA MET A 212 6.39 -3.37 -1.29
C MET A 212 5.50 -4.59 -1.58
N MET A 213 4.28 -4.38 -2.06
CA MET A 213 3.36 -5.45 -2.47
C MET A 213 3.97 -6.29 -3.61
N MET A 214 4.59 -5.65 -4.61
CA MET A 214 5.28 -6.36 -5.68
C MET A 214 6.45 -7.18 -5.16
N SER A 215 7.27 -6.64 -4.26
CA SER A 215 8.39 -7.36 -3.65
C SER A 215 7.91 -8.64 -2.95
N GLN A 216 6.87 -8.54 -2.12
CA GLN A 216 6.28 -9.69 -1.44
C GLN A 216 5.70 -10.72 -2.42
N TYR A 217 5.02 -10.26 -3.48
CA TYR A 217 4.45 -11.13 -4.51
C TYR A 217 5.51 -11.88 -5.33
N LEU A 218 6.64 -11.24 -5.64
CA LEU A 218 7.71 -11.88 -6.40
C LEU A 218 8.36 -13.02 -5.61
N ILE A 219 8.45 -12.89 -4.28
CA ILE A 219 9.05 -13.88 -3.38
C ILE A 219 8.11 -15.07 -3.07
N SER A 220 6.79 -14.86 -3.07
CA SER A 220 5.77 -15.89 -2.75
C SER A 220 5.60 -16.96 -3.83
#